data_AF-A0A8E2AXE8-F1
#
_entry.id   AF-A0A8E2AXE8-F1
#
_cell.length_a   1.000
_cell.length_b   1.000
_cell.length_c   1.000
_cell.angle_alpha   90.00
_cell.angle_beta   90.00
_cell.angle_gamma   90.00
#
_symmetry.space_group_name_H-M   'P 1'
#
loop_
_entity.id
_entity.type
_entity.pdbx_description
1 polymer ?
#
loop_
_entity_poly.entity_id
_entity_poly.type
_entity_poly.pdbx_seq_one_letter_code
_entity_poly.pdbx_strand_id
1 'polypeptide(L)'
;MRMLAAFALALTLVRPAESSSLTARSSSDTCANVNSDLKVSSNGHTVDVGHINQCLCLSTVPSFILTNSVAQAAVALVGQSATQTAIDNLITSSSSKKTCSYPDNASPACSSSNPCSFTCSNGYTPWPPSNPSSCACVFPKKECNGVCGNFNTCTSPQARKRAVPVSMRARASCATGLTPCGVPSSAWARSPAWECVDTESDLESCGGCAIPLGGGTSMGIDCAALPGVADVSCIAGACVVHRCMPGYQRARDGNFCLRSRNIAQLNDQGADAFGLEHVPLHA
;
A
#
# COMPACT_ATOMS: atom_id res chain seq x y z
N MET A 1 -47.62 11.98 53.68
CA MET A 1 -47.64 12.39 52.25
C MET A 1 -46.50 13.38 52.05
N ARG A 2 -45.48 13.01 51.25
CA ARG A 2 -44.38 13.86 50.69
C ARG A 2 -43.32 14.34 51.71
N MET A 3 -42.01 14.33 51.46
CA MET A 3 -41.17 13.89 50.35
C MET A 3 -39.74 13.81 50.92
N LEU A 4 -39.02 12.70 50.77
CA LEU A 4 -37.59 12.60 51.06
C LEU A 4 -36.82 13.27 49.91
N ALA A 5 -36.06 14.32 50.19
CA ALA A 5 -35.16 14.95 49.23
C ALA A 5 -33.80 14.24 49.26
N ALA A 6 -33.50 13.46 48.21
CA ALA A 6 -32.18 12.89 47.99
C ALA A 6 -31.31 13.90 47.21
N PHE A 7 -30.24 14.39 47.83
CA PHE A 7 -29.19 15.15 47.14
C PHE A 7 -28.26 14.17 46.42
N ALA A 8 -28.37 14.12 45.09
CA ALA A 8 -27.41 13.41 44.24
C ALA A 8 -26.24 14.33 43.90
N LEU A 9 -25.05 14.05 44.44
CA LEU A 9 -23.80 14.66 44.00
C LEU A 9 -23.42 14.06 42.63
N ALA A 10 -23.60 14.82 41.56
CA ALA A 10 -23.07 14.46 40.25
C ALA A 10 -21.58 14.83 40.18
N LEU A 11 -20.69 13.86 40.42
CA LEU A 11 -19.27 13.99 40.06
C LEU A 11 -19.14 13.88 38.54
N THR A 12 -18.84 15.00 37.89
CA THR A 12 -18.43 15.04 36.49
C THR A 12 -17.04 14.40 36.38
N LEU A 13 -16.99 13.18 35.81
CA LEU A 13 -15.75 12.58 35.35
C LEU A 13 -15.21 13.40 34.17
N VAL A 14 -14.38 14.40 34.48
CA VAL A 14 -13.52 15.04 33.47
C VAL A 14 -12.54 13.98 33.00
N ARG A 15 -12.78 13.43 31.79
CA ARG A 15 -11.77 12.63 31.10
C ARG A 15 -10.58 13.55 30.82
N PRO A 16 -9.38 13.28 31.37
CA PRO A 16 -8.21 14.01 30.90
C PRO A 16 -8.07 13.73 29.41
N ALA A 17 -7.76 14.78 28.64
CA ALA A 17 -7.40 14.64 27.25
C ALA A 17 -6.24 13.65 27.16
N GLU A 18 -6.50 12.47 26.58
CA GLU A 18 -5.44 11.57 26.16
C GLU A 18 -4.60 12.35 25.14
N SER A 19 -3.42 12.77 25.58
CA SER A 19 -2.36 13.13 24.66
C SER A 19 -2.22 11.95 23.70
N SER A 20 -2.42 12.21 22.41
CA SER A 20 -2.08 11.27 21.36
C SER A 20 -0.55 11.14 21.31
N SER A 21 0.01 10.49 22.34
CA SER A 21 1.32 9.86 22.25
C SER A 21 1.13 8.72 21.27
N LEU A 22 1.65 8.91 20.06
CA LEU A 22 1.87 7.85 19.09
C LEU A 22 2.50 6.69 19.87
N THR A 23 1.71 5.65 20.16
CA THR A 23 2.19 4.53 20.95
C THR A 23 3.26 3.85 20.10
N ALA A 24 4.51 4.04 20.50
CA ALA A 24 5.68 3.36 19.95
C ALA A 24 5.35 1.87 19.80
N ARG A 25 5.59 1.30 18.62
CA ARG A 25 5.35 -0.14 18.40
C ARG A 25 6.53 -0.89 19.03
N SER A 26 6.54 -1.00 20.36
CA SER A 26 7.50 -1.85 21.04
C SER A 26 7.30 -3.30 20.59
N SER A 27 8.28 -3.86 19.86
CA SER A 27 8.31 -5.28 19.59
C SER A 27 8.85 -5.99 20.83
N SER A 28 8.12 -6.98 21.33
CA SER A 28 8.58 -7.88 22.40
C SER A 28 9.03 -9.20 21.80
N ASP A 29 10.12 -9.76 22.32
CA ASP A 29 10.61 -11.09 21.95
C ASP A 29 11.11 -11.85 23.19
N THR A 30 11.11 -13.18 23.15
CA THR A 30 11.73 -13.99 24.20
C THR A 30 13.04 -14.55 23.70
N CYS A 31 14.13 -14.18 24.39
CA CYS A 31 15.48 -14.54 24.02
C CYS A 31 16.18 -15.26 25.16
N ALA A 32 17.07 -16.19 24.81
CA ALA A 32 17.90 -16.90 25.77
C ALA A 32 19.26 -17.24 25.16
N ASN A 33 20.28 -17.33 26.00
CA ASN A 33 21.50 -18.02 25.65
C ASN A 33 21.25 -19.53 25.78
N VAL A 34 21.15 -20.22 24.64
CA VAL A 34 20.95 -21.66 24.56
C VAL A 34 22.32 -22.30 24.51
N ASN A 35 22.68 -23.03 25.56
CA ASN A 35 23.90 -23.81 25.67
C ASN A 35 23.54 -25.24 26.12
N SER A 36 22.92 -25.99 25.22
CA SER A 36 22.30 -27.28 25.50
C SER A 36 22.15 -28.13 24.26
N ASP A 37 22.00 -29.44 24.45
CA ASP A 37 21.79 -30.39 23.35
C ASP A 37 20.37 -30.32 22.79
N LEU A 38 20.26 -30.27 21.46
CA LEU A 38 18.98 -30.33 20.75
C LEU A 38 18.48 -31.76 20.71
N LYS A 39 17.42 -32.02 21.47
CA LYS A 39 16.76 -33.32 21.53
C LYS A 39 15.42 -33.28 20.84
N VAL A 40 15.17 -34.22 19.93
CA VAL A 40 13.91 -34.35 19.19
C VAL A 40 13.31 -35.74 19.39
N SER A 41 11.99 -35.84 19.37
CA SER A 41 11.30 -37.14 19.46
C SER A 41 10.98 -37.66 18.07
N SER A 42 11.54 -38.80 17.69
CA SER A 42 11.25 -39.51 16.44
C SER A 42 10.78 -40.93 16.77
N ASN A 43 9.59 -41.30 16.32
CA ASN A 43 8.98 -42.61 16.59
C ASN A 43 8.93 -43.01 18.08
N GLY A 44 8.72 -42.04 18.98
CA GLY A 44 8.64 -42.27 20.42
C GLY A 44 10.00 -42.37 21.14
N HIS A 45 11.11 -42.21 20.41
CA HIS A 45 12.45 -42.17 20.98
C HIS A 45 13.02 -40.75 20.95
N THR A 46 13.64 -40.33 22.04
CA THR A 46 14.39 -39.07 22.10
C THR A 46 15.76 -39.26 21.48
N VAL A 47 16.03 -38.54 20.40
CA VAL A 47 17.31 -38.53 19.70
C VAL A 47 18.02 -37.22 19.99
N ASP A 48 19.29 -37.32 20.41
CA ASP A 48 20.19 -36.17 20.52
C ASP A 48 20.78 -35.86 19.15
N VAL A 49 20.50 -34.67 18.64
CA VAL A 49 20.94 -34.24 17.31
C VAL A 49 22.29 -33.52 17.37
N GLY A 50 22.63 -32.95 18.53
CA GLY A 50 23.86 -32.21 18.73
C GLY A 50 23.71 -30.97 19.60
N HIS A 51 24.84 -30.39 19.95
CA HIS A 51 24.93 -29.27 20.88
C HIS A 51 24.67 -27.91 20.21
N ILE A 52 23.81 -27.09 20.82
CA ILE A 52 23.60 -25.69 20.44
C ILE A 52 24.19 -24.80 21.51
N ASN A 53 25.15 -23.95 21.13
CA ASN A 53 25.72 -22.90 21.96
C ASN A 53 25.57 -21.54 21.24
N GLN A 54 24.37 -20.98 21.28
CA GLN A 54 24.06 -19.72 20.62
C GLN A 54 22.93 -18.97 21.34
N CYS A 55 23.01 -17.64 21.32
CA CYS A 55 21.92 -16.80 21.78
C CYS A 55 20.83 -16.73 20.72
N LEU A 56 19.62 -17.14 21.07
CA LEU A 56 18.49 -17.25 20.16
C LEU A 56 17.27 -16.52 20.73
N CYS A 57 16.50 -15.91 19.84
CA CYS A 57 15.19 -15.34 20.15
C CYS A 57 14.11 -16.08 19.36
N LEU A 58 12.90 -16.18 19.91
CA LEU A 58 11.78 -16.89 19.24
C LEU A 58 11.53 -16.36 17.82
N SER A 59 11.59 -15.04 17.61
CA SER A 59 11.40 -14.45 16.27
C SER A 59 12.47 -14.86 15.25
N THR A 60 13.66 -15.26 15.71
CA THR A 60 14.80 -15.61 14.87
C THR A 60 14.93 -17.11 14.58
N VAL A 61 14.15 -17.95 15.28
CA VAL A 61 14.20 -19.41 15.15
C VAL A 61 13.98 -19.89 13.71
N PRO A 62 13.02 -19.35 12.92
CA PRO A 62 12.84 -19.77 11.54
C PRO A 62 14.11 -19.60 10.69
N SER A 63 14.81 -18.47 10.82
CA SER A 63 16.07 -18.20 10.11
C SER A 63 17.22 -19.05 10.64
N PHE A 64 17.27 -19.31 11.95
CA PHE A 64 18.26 -20.18 12.56
C PHE A 64 18.15 -21.62 12.03
N ILE A 65 16.94 -22.15 11.88
CA ILE A 65 16.71 -23.49 11.32
C ILE A 65 17.27 -23.62 9.89
N LEU A 66 17.18 -22.55 9.10
CA LEU A 66 17.68 -22.55 7.72
C LEU A 66 19.21 -22.45 7.63
N THR A 67 19.90 -22.05 8.69
CA THR A 67 21.34 -21.69 8.65
C THR A 67 22.22 -22.56 9.54
N ASN A 68 21.66 -23.16 10.59
CA ASN A 68 22.41 -23.97 11.55
C ASN A 68 22.35 -25.46 11.18
N SER A 69 23.51 -26.11 11.11
CA SER A 69 23.63 -27.52 10.70
C SER A 69 22.96 -28.50 11.67
N VAL A 70 23.01 -28.25 12.98
CA VAL A 70 22.33 -29.10 13.99
C VAL A 70 20.81 -28.98 13.84
N ALA A 71 20.31 -27.77 13.63
CA ALA A 71 18.88 -27.56 13.37
C ALA A 71 18.45 -28.19 12.04
N GLN A 72 19.22 -28.06 10.96
CA GLN A 72 18.92 -28.71 9.67
C GLN A 72 18.91 -30.24 9.79
N ALA A 73 19.83 -30.83 10.56
CA ALA A 73 19.83 -32.26 10.84
C ALA A 73 18.56 -32.70 11.60
N ALA A 74 18.10 -31.90 12.56
CA ALA A 74 16.84 -32.15 13.26
C ALA A 74 15.64 -32.07 12.31
N VAL A 75 15.62 -31.11 11.37
CA VAL A 75 14.56 -31.00 10.35
C VAL A 75 14.49 -32.26 9.50
N ALA A 76 15.64 -32.82 9.12
CA ALA A 76 15.68 -34.07 8.34
C ALA A 76 15.10 -35.27 9.10
N LEU A 77 15.11 -35.25 10.44
CA LEU A 77 14.62 -36.35 11.29
C LEU A 77 13.14 -36.23 11.67
N VAL A 78 12.66 -35.02 11.98
CA VAL A 78 11.31 -34.79 12.55
C VAL A 78 10.48 -33.72 11.83
N GLY A 79 11.05 -33.08 10.81
CA GLY A 79 10.40 -31.99 10.07
C GLY A 79 10.50 -30.62 10.75
N GLN A 80 10.30 -29.57 9.96
CA GLN A 80 10.55 -28.17 10.38
C GLN A 80 9.72 -27.73 11.59
N SER A 81 8.43 -28.10 11.64
CA SER A 81 7.55 -27.71 12.74
C SER A 81 8.01 -28.30 14.08
N ALA A 82 8.37 -29.58 14.11
CA ALA A 82 8.80 -30.25 15.33
C ALA A 82 10.18 -29.73 15.79
N THR A 83 11.10 -29.48 14.84
CA THR A 83 12.38 -28.83 15.15
C THR A 83 12.21 -27.44 15.73
N GLN A 84 11.30 -26.63 15.16
CA GLN A 84 11.00 -25.30 15.68
C GLN A 84 10.46 -25.37 17.11
N THR A 85 9.49 -26.23 17.39
CA THR A 85 8.97 -26.42 18.76
C THR A 85 10.05 -26.89 19.73
N ALA A 86 10.95 -27.78 19.30
CA ALA A 86 12.06 -28.22 20.14
C ALA A 86 13.01 -27.06 20.50
N ILE A 87 13.35 -26.21 19.53
CA ILE A 87 14.21 -25.03 19.76
C ILE A 87 13.49 -23.96 20.60
N ASP A 88 12.21 -23.70 20.34
CA ASP A 88 11.39 -22.78 21.14
C ASP A 88 11.33 -23.24 22.61
N ASN A 89 11.23 -24.55 22.84
CA ASN A 89 11.30 -25.13 24.18
C ASN A 89 12.68 -24.95 24.82
N LEU A 90 13.78 -25.09 24.09
CA LEU A 90 15.11 -24.78 24.62
C LEU A 90 15.23 -23.32 25.05
N ILE A 91 14.69 -22.38 24.26
CA ILE A 91 14.69 -20.96 24.59
C ILE A 91 13.84 -20.69 25.83
N THR A 92 12.61 -21.21 25.87
CA THR A 92 11.64 -20.93 26.94
C THR A 92 11.90 -21.70 28.25
N SER A 93 12.68 -22.78 28.20
CA SER A 93 13.14 -23.54 29.39
C SER A 93 14.52 -23.12 29.88
N SER A 94 15.30 -22.36 29.10
CA SER A 94 16.62 -21.88 29.52
C SER A 94 16.55 -21.00 30.77
N SER A 95 17.51 -21.19 31.67
CA SER A 95 17.67 -20.36 32.87
C SER A 95 18.04 -18.92 32.56
N SER A 96 18.60 -18.67 31.37
CA SER A 96 18.98 -17.33 30.91
C SER A 96 17.86 -16.59 30.16
N LYS A 97 16.65 -17.18 30.05
CA LYS A 97 15.55 -16.58 29.27
C LYS A 97 15.15 -15.22 29.81
N LYS A 98 14.86 -14.29 28.89
CA LYS A 98 14.30 -12.98 29.19
C LYS A 98 13.27 -12.60 28.13
N THR A 99 12.20 -11.96 28.57
CA THR A 99 11.29 -11.24 27.68
C THR A 99 11.86 -9.84 27.45
N CYS A 100 12.27 -9.59 26.22
CA CYS A 100 12.98 -8.40 25.80
C CYS A 100 12.00 -7.44 25.12
N SER A 101 11.92 -6.20 25.61
CA SER A 101 11.20 -5.13 24.95
C SER A 101 12.18 -4.28 24.16
N TYR A 102 11.97 -4.16 22.85
CA TYR A 102 12.85 -3.39 21.98
C TYR A 102 12.24 -2.02 21.65
N PRO A 103 13.07 -0.96 21.59
CA PRO A 103 12.61 0.35 21.15
C PRO A 103 12.35 0.36 19.63
N ASP A 104 11.69 1.41 19.14
CA ASP A 104 11.51 1.60 17.70
C ASP A 104 12.87 1.64 16.97
N ASN A 105 12.91 1.14 15.73
CA ASN A 105 14.13 1.02 14.92
C ASN A 105 15.25 0.20 15.60
N ALA A 106 14.90 -0.77 16.44
CA ALA A 106 15.82 -1.77 16.93
C ALA A 106 15.54 -3.15 16.33
N SER A 107 16.57 -3.98 16.29
CA SER A 107 16.47 -5.40 15.96
C SER A 107 17.15 -6.23 17.05
N PRO A 108 16.60 -7.40 17.40
CA PRO A 108 17.22 -8.28 18.37
C PRO A 108 18.65 -8.63 17.94
N ALA A 109 19.60 -8.48 18.85
CA ALA A 109 21.01 -8.80 18.64
C ALA A 109 21.52 -9.58 19.86
N CYS A 110 20.77 -10.62 20.23
CA CYS A 110 21.00 -11.50 21.37
C CYS A 110 22.49 -11.83 21.56
N SER A 111 23.01 -11.66 22.78
CA SER A 111 24.39 -11.98 23.12
C SER A 111 24.45 -12.91 24.34
N SER A 112 25.53 -13.66 24.46
CA SER A 112 25.72 -14.62 25.56
C SER A 112 25.68 -13.98 26.95
N SER A 113 26.04 -12.70 27.07
CA SER A 113 26.00 -11.91 28.31
C SER A 113 24.64 -11.23 28.55
N ASN A 114 23.94 -10.81 27.49
CA ASN A 114 22.63 -10.19 27.59
C ASN A 114 21.71 -10.65 26.44
N PRO A 115 20.72 -11.51 26.70
CA PRO A 115 19.76 -11.95 25.68
C PRO A 115 18.93 -10.81 25.06
N CYS A 116 18.77 -9.70 25.78
CA CYS A 116 18.01 -8.54 25.32
C CYS A 116 18.87 -7.46 24.67
N SER A 117 20.12 -7.77 24.29
CA SER A 117 20.89 -6.85 23.46
C SER A 117 20.20 -6.63 22.12
N PHE A 118 20.33 -5.41 21.61
CA PHE A 118 19.74 -4.98 20.36
C PHE A 118 20.73 -4.14 19.58
N THR A 119 20.53 -4.10 18.27
CA THR A 119 21.19 -3.16 17.37
C THR A 119 20.15 -2.21 16.81
N CYS A 120 20.59 -0.99 16.51
CA CYS A 120 19.73 -0.03 15.85
C CYS A 120 19.77 -0.25 14.34
N SER A 121 18.60 -0.24 13.71
CA SER A 121 18.40 -0.34 12.27
C SER A 121 18.15 1.05 11.67
N ASN A 122 18.00 1.12 10.35
CA ASN A 122 17.63 2.35 9.62
C ASN A 122 18.54 3.57 9.89
N GLY A 123 19.81 3.34 10.22
CA GLY A 123 20.80 4.40 10.44
C GLY A 123 20.74 5.09 11.81
N TYR A 124 19.85 4.63 12.70
CA TYR A 124 19.79 5.09 14.09
C TYR A 124 20.98 4.58 14.89
N THR A 125 21.27 5.25 16.00
CA THR A 125 22.37 4.91 16.89
C THR A 125 21.88 4.61 18.30
N PRO A 126 22.51 3.65 19.02
CA PRO A 126 22.15 3.36 20.40
C PRO A 126 22.30 4.59 21.30
N TRP A 127 21.29 4.86 22.12
CA TRP A 127 21.26 6.01 23.03
C TRP A 127 20.62 5.65 24.37
N PRO A 128 21.15 6.13 25.51
CA PRO A 128 22.41 6.90 25.66
C PRO A 128 23.67 6.08 25.30
N PRO A 129 24.84 6.73 25.10
CA PRO A 129 26.08 6.04 24.69
C PRO A 129 26.54 4.96 25.69
N SER A 130 26.23 5.16 26.96
CA SER A 130 26.46 4.20 28.04
C SER A 130 25.13 3.58 28.46
N ASN A 131 24.99 2.25 28.36
CA ASN A 131 23.75 1.50 28.61
C ASN A 131 22.58 1.97 27.73
N PRO A 132 22.64 1.72 26.41
CA PRO A 132 21.62 2.17 25.48
C PRO A 132 20.27 1.51 25.79
N SER A 133 19.22 2.33 25.82
CA SER A 133 17.83 1.92 26.04
C SER A 133 16.92 2.30 24.88
N SER A 134 17.43 3.07 23.93
CA SER A 134 16.69 3.59 22.78
C SER A 134 17.58 3.64 21.54
N CYS A 135 16.95 3.69 20.36
CA CYS A 135 17.62 4.00 19.11
C CYS A 135 17.26 5.44 18.72
N ALA A 136 18.25 6.34 18.75
CA ALA A 136 18.04 7.75 18.50
C ALA A 136 18.75 8.22 17.23
N CYS A 137 18.13 9.16 16.53
CA CYS A 137 18.77 9.89 15.44
C CYS A 137 19.43 11.15 15.99
N VAL A 138 20.71 11.02 16.37
CA VAL A 138 21.46 12.12 16.99
C VAL A 138 22.01 13.09 15.95
N PHE A 139 22.07 14.38 16.32
CA PHE A 139 22.71 15.42 15.51
C PHE A 139 24.14 15.02 15.12
N PRO A 140 24.61 15.28 13.88
CA PRO A 140 24.03 16.12 12.82
C PRO A 140 23.01 15.41 11.90
N LYS A 141 22.68 14.15 12.16
CA LYS A 141 21.74 13.38 11.34
C LYS A 141 20.30 13.82 11.62
N LYS A 142 19.42 13.56 10.66
CA LYS A 142 17.98 13.84 10.73
C LYS A 142 17.20 12.57 10.37
N GLU A 143 16.05 12.41 11.00
CA GLU A 143 15.09 11.36 10.66
C GLU A 143 14.19 11.81 9.51
N CYS A 144 14.12 11.02 8.44
CA CYS A 144 13.19 11.22 7.33
C CYS A 144 12.54 9.88 6.95
N ASN A 145 11.20 9.80 7.01
CA ASN A 145 10.42 8.59 6.68
C ASN A 145 10.89 7.32 7.42
N GLY A 146 11.23 7.41 8.71
CA GLY A 146 11.70 6.28 9.51
C GLY A 146 13.15 5.84 9.24
N VAL A 147 13.93 6.66 8.52
CA VAL A 147 15.37 6.46 8.30
C VAL A 147 16.15 7.62 8.87
N CYS A 148 17.19 7.34 9.66
CA CYS A 148 18.12 8.33 10.20
C CYS A 148 19.36 8.44 9.31
N GLY A 149 19.66 9.65 8.84
CA GLY A 149 20.76 9.87 7.91
C GLY A 149 21.14 11.34 7.76
N ASN A 150 22.12 11.61 6.90
CA ASN A 150 22.51 12.99 6.58
C ASN A 150 21.64 13.49 5.42
N PHE A 151 20.54 14.15 5.74
CA PHE A 151 19.59 14.67 4.75
C PHE A 151 19.61 16.20 4.73
N ASN A 152 19.83 16.78 3.55
CA ASN A 152 19.70 18.22 3.35
C ASN A 152 18.24 18.67 3.49
N THR A 153 17.32 17.87 2.95
CA THR A 153 15.86 18.02 3.13
C THR A 153 15.22 16.63 3.27
N CYS A 154 14.21 16.49 4.12
CA CYS A 154 13.39 15.28 4.13
C CYS A 154 12.42 15.34 2.95
N THR A 155 12.79 14.75 1.82
CA THR A 155 11.83 14.52 0.75
C THR A 155 10.89 13.42 1.25
N SER A 156 9.71 13.79 1.75
CA SER A 156 8.62 12.81 1.85
C SER A 156 8.48 12.13 0.48
N PRO A 157 8.24 10.80 0.39
CA PRO A 157 7.84 10.22 -0.89
C PRO A 157 6.74 11.13 -1.42
N GLN A 158 6.99 11.72 -2.61
CA GLN A 158 6.18 12.79 -3.21
C GLN A 158 4.79 12.71 -2.62
N ALA A 159 4.42 13.67 -1.76
CA ALA A 159 3.15 13.65 -1.07
C ALA A 159 2.15 13.15 -2.10
N ARG A 160 1.61 11.92 -1.95
CA ARG A 160 0.55 11.45 -2.85
C ARG A 160 -0.38 12.64 -2.85
N LYS A 161 -0.51 13.30 -4.02
CA LYS A 161 -1.08 14.64 -4.16
C LYS A 161 -2.11 14.77 -3.07
N ARG A 162 -1.88 15.60 -2.03
CA ARG A 162 -2.83 15.69 -0.90
C ARG A 162 -4.17 15.75 -1.59
N ALA A 163 -4.99 14.71 -1.43
CA ALA A 163 -6.32 14.73 -1.97
C ALA A 163 -6.86 16.05 -1.47
N VAL A 164 -7.17 16.96 -2.39
CA VAL A 164 -7.63 18.32 -2.07
C VAL A 164 -8.62 18.11 -0.94
N PRO A 165 -8.38 18.69 0.25
CA PRO A 165 -8.93 18.18 1.51
C PRO A 165 -10.40 17.87 1.29
N VAL A 166 -10.82 16.63 1.59
CA VAL A 166 -12.19 16.06 1.40
C VAL A 166 -13.30 17.12 1.57
N SER A 167 -13.06 18.07 2.46
CA SER A 167 -13.71 19.38 2.60
C SER A 167 -14.13 20.14 1.32
N MET A 168 -13.43 20.10 0.18
CA MET A 168 -13.85 20.82 -1.03
C MET A 168 -14.93 20.07 -1.81
N ARG A 169 -14.75 18.76 -2.01
CA ARG A 169 -15.80 17.92 -2.60
C ARG A 169 -17.05 17.88 -1.72
N ALA A 170 -16.87 17.96 -0.39
CA ALA A 170 -17.97 18.06 0.57
C ALA A 170 -18.67 19.43 0.59
N ARG A 171 -18.04 20.49 0.05
CA ARG A 171 -18.60 21.86 0.01
C ARG A 171 -19.03 22.31 -1.40
N ALA A 172 -18.57 21.65 -2.45
CA ALA A 172 -18.94 21.96 -3.82
C ALA A 172 -20.33 21.37 -4.11
N SER A 173 -21.33 22.22 -4.18
CA SER A 173 -22.71 21.87 -4.53
C SER A 173 -23.09 22.48 -5.86
N CYS A 174 -23.73 21.68 -6.72
CA CYS A 174 -24.30 22.11 -7.99
C CYS A 174 -25.81 21.88 -7.99
N ALA A 175 -26.50 22.54 -8.92
CA ALA A 175 -27.91 22.24 -9.20
C ALA A 175 -28.06 20.79 -9.71
N THR A 176 -29.28 20.25 -9.61
CA THR A 176 -29.60 18.91 -10.12
C THR A 176 -29.19 18.78 -11.60
N GLY A 177 -28.49 17.70 -11.93
CA GLY A 177 -28.01 17.42 -13.30
C GLY A 177 -26.61 17.99 -13.60
N LEU A 178 -26.00 18.76 -12.69
CA LEU A 178 -24.66 19.31 -12.87
C LEU A 178 -23.65 18.67 -11.91
N THR A 179 -22.43 18.49 -12.39
CA THR A 179 -21.32 17.90 -11.65
C THR A 179 -20.25 18.95 -11.35
N PRO A 180 -19.77 19.07 -10.10
CA PRO A 180 -18.70 20.01 -9.77
C PRO A 180 -17.35 19.48 -10.31
N CYS A 181 -16.77 20.19 -11.26
CA CYS A 181 -15.51 19.88 -11.94
C CYS A 181 -14.43 20.93 -11.63
N GLY A 182 -13.16 20.54 -11.69
CA GLY A 182 -12.04 21.44 -11.45
C GLY A 182 -11.71 22.30 -12.68
N VAL A 183 -11.33 23.56 -12.45
CA VAL A 183 -10.92 24.46 -13.54
C VAL A 183 -9.40 24.33 -13.79
N PRO A 184 -8.94 24.14 -15.05
CA PRO A 184 -7.52 23.93 -15.38
C PRO A 184 -6.57 25.01 -14.83
N SER A 185 -6.99 26.28 -14.87
CA SER A 185 -6.21 27.44 -14.42
C SER A 185 -5.87 27.43 -12.91
N SER A 186 -6.54 26.57 -12.15
CA SER A 186 -6.47 26.53 -10.69
C SER A 186 -6.04 25.17 -10.13
N ALA A 187 -5.80 24.19 -11.00
CA ALA A 187 -5.44 22.82 -10.59
C ALA A 187 -4.16 22.76 -9.72
N TRP A 188 -3.33 23.80 -9.78
CA TRP A 188 -2.08 23.97 -9.01
C TRP A 188 -2.12 25.10 -7.99
N ALA A 189 -3.26 25.80 -7.87
CA ALA A 189 -3.43 26.87 -6.91
C ALA A 189 -3.60 26.31 -5.48
N ARG A 190 -3.23 27.10 -4.47
CA ARG A 190 -3.47 26.74 -3.04
C ARG A 190 -4.97 26.57 -2.73
N SER A 191 -5.82 27.19 -3.55
CA SER A 191 -7.28 27.06 -3.55
C SER A 191 -7.73 26.75 -4.98
N PRO A 192 -7.83 25.48 -5.38
CA PRO A 192 -8.37 25.13 -6.69
C PRO A 192 -9.81 25.64 -6.85
N ALA A 193 -10.06 26.34 -7.95
CA ALA A 193 -11.36 26.76 -8.41
C ALA A 193 -12.09 25.59 -9.06
N TRP A 194 -13.41 25.66 -9.01
CA TRP A 194 -14.30 24.64 -9.52
C TRP A 194 -15.51 25.30 -10.17
N GLU A 195 -16.12 24.59 -11.11
CA GLU A 195 -17.32 25.01 -11.82
C GLU A 195 -18.30 23.85 -11.93
N CYS A 196 -19.58 24.17 -12.13
CA CYS A 196 -20.61 23.17 -12.35
C CYS A 196 -20.74 22.88 -13.84
N VAL A 197 -20.51 21.64 -14.24
CA VAL A 197 -20.52 21.19 -15.63
C VAL A 197 -21.60 20.14 -15.84
N ASP A 198 -22.34 20.24 -16.94
CA ASP A 198 -23.22 19.18 -17.39
C ASP A 198 -22.41 18.13 -18.16
N THR A 199 -21.99 17.08 -17.46
CA THR A 199 -21.16 16.02 -18.05
C THR A 199 -21.89 15.15 -19.07
N GLU A 200 -23.20 15.33 -19.26
CA GLU A 200 -23.97 14.60 -20.28
C GLU A 200 -23.93 15.29 -21.65
N SER A 201 -23.60 16.58 -21.69
CA SER A 201 -23.66 17.41 -22.90
C SER A 201 -22.42 18.27 -23.14
N ASP A 202 -21.57 18.46 -22.13
CA ASP A 202 -20.33 19.23 -22.24
C ASP A 202 -19.27 18.49 -23.06
N LEU A 203 -18.67 19.20 -24.02
CA LEU A 203 -17.72 18.62 -24.97
C LEU A 203 -16.36 18.32 -24.35
N GLU A 204 -15.95 19.09 -23.35
CA GLU A 204 -14.62 19.07 -22.73
C GLU A 204 -14.59 18.18 -21.48
N SER A 205 -15.77 17.84 -20.95
CA SER A 205 -15.99 16.97 -19.78
C SER A 205 -17.11 15.97 -20.03
N CYS A 206 -17.08 15.32 -21.19
CA CYS A 206 -18.09 14.34 -21.57
C CYS A 206 -17.94 13.05 -20.76
N GLY A 207 -19.04 12.58 -20.17
CA GLY A 207 -19.07 11.36 -19.35
C GLY A 207 -18.48 11.50 -17.95
N GLY A 208 -17.95 12.67 -17.61
CA GLY A 208 -17.40 12.97 -16.29
C GLY A 208 -16.50 14.20 -16.32
N CYS A 209 -15.99 14.63 -15.16
CA CYS A 209 -15.06 15.76 -15.15
C CYS A 209 -13.70 15.38 -15.78
N ALA A 210 -13.24 16.16 -16.76
CA ALA A 210 -11.88 16.05 -17.28
C ALA A 210 -10.82 16.37 -16.21
N ILE A 211 -11.17 17.24 -15.25
CA ILE A 211 -10.37 17.51 -14.06
C ILE A 211 -11.22 17.21 -12.82
N PRO A 212 -10.98 16.08 -12.12
CA PRO A 212 -11.79 15.70 -10.98
C PRO A 212 -11.44 16.54 -9.73
N LEU A 213 -12.48 17.00 -9.01
CA LEU A 213 -12.32 17.61 -7.70
C LEU A 213 -11.89 16.57 -6.65
N GLY A 214 -10.83 16.88 -5.90
CA GLY A 214 -10.32 16.00 -4.85
C GLY A 214 -9.14 15.11 -5.25
N GLY A 215 -8.66 15.17 -6.49
CA GLY A 215 -7.48 14.41 -6.93
C GLY A 215 -7.75 12.92 -7.22
N GLY A 216 -8.86 12.61 -7.89
CA GLY A 216 -9.17 11.27 -8.41
C GLY A 216 -8.66 11.01 -9.83
N THR A 217 -9.01 9.87 -10.40
CA THR A 217 -8.84 9.59 -11.83
C THR A 217 -9.82 10.44 -12.64
N SER A 218 -9.33 11.06 -13.73
CA SER A 218 -10.24 11.72 -14.69
C SER A 218 -11.16 10.66 -15.29
N MET A 219 -12.47 10.91 -15.24
CA MET A 219 -13.49 10.07 -15.86
C MET A 219 -14.08 10.75 -17.10
N GLY A 220 -13.81 12.04 -17.29
CA GLY A 220 -14.25 12.83 -18.43
C GLY A 220 -13.29 12.77 -19.60
N ILE A 221 -13.85 12.82 -20.81
CA ILE A 221 -13.10 12.94 -22.04
C ILE A 221 -13.44 14.26 -22.74
N ASP A 222 -12.41 14.92 -23.24
CA ASP A 222 -12.55 16.04 -24.17
C ASP A 222 -12.74 15.45 -25.59
N CYS A 223 -13.98 15.52 -26.06
CA CYS A 223 -14.35 15.01 -27.38
C CYS A 223 -13.78 15.88 -28.52
N ALA A 224 -13.52 17.17 -28.29
CA ALA A 224 -12.96 18.07 -29.28
C ALA A 224 -11.48 17.78 -29.55
N ALA A 225 -10.75 17.30 -28.54
CA ALA A 225 -9.35 16.87 -28.67
C ALA A 225 -9.16 15.48 -29.31
N LEU A 226 -10.24 14.78 -29.69
CA LEU A 226 -10.13 13.47 -30.33
C LEU A 226 -9.41 13.56 -31.68
N PRO A 227 -8.44 12.67 -31.96
CA PRO A 227 -7.66 12.72 -33.20
C PRO A 227 -8.55 12.58 -34.45
N GLY A 228 -8.37 13.49 -35.42
CA GLY A 228 -9.01 13.36 -36.74
C GLY A 228 -10.47 13.80 -36.78
N VAL A 229 -11.04 14.27 -35.67
CA VAL A 229 -12.42 14.74 -35.58
C VAL A 229 -12.55 16.16 -36.15
N ALA A 230 -13.61 16.39 -36.92
CA ALA A 230 -13.97 17.71 -37.46
C ALA A 230 -15.31 18.22 -36.92
N ASP A 231 -16.19 17.32 -36.49
CA ASP A 231 -17.48 17.63 -35.88
C ASP A 231 -17.87 16.50 -34.94
N VAL A 232 -18.21 16.84 -33.71
CA VAL A 232 -18.44 15.92 -32.59
C VAL A 232 -19.34 16.56 -31.56
N SER A 233 -20.10 15.74 -30.85
CA SER A 233 -20.96 16.17 -29.77
C SER A 233 -20.83 15.21 -28.58
N CYS A 234 -21.10 15.71 -27.37
CA CYS A 234 -21.33 14.87 -26.21
C CYS A 234 -22.84 14.60 -26.11
N ILE A 235 -23.24 13.33 -26.12
CA ILE A 235 -24.64 12.93 -25.99
C ILE A 235 -24.73 11.86 -24.92
N ALA A 236 -25.48 12.14 -23.85
CA ALA A 236 -25.64 11.25 -22.70
C ALA A 236 -24.30 10.75 -22.13
N GLY A 237 -23.30 11.64 -22.11
CA GLY A 237 -21.97 11.35 -21.58
C GLY A 237 -21.08 10.51 -22.51
N ALA A 238 -21.43 10.36 -23.79
CA ALA A 238 -20.61 9.69 -24.80
C ALA A 238 -20.25 10.64 -25.95
N CYS A 239 -19.00 10.58 -26.41
CA CYS A 239 -18.57 11.29 -27.61
C CYS A 239 -19.18 10.65 -28.86
N VAL A 240 -19.96 11.42 -29.61
CA VAL A 240 -20.54 11.02 -30.89
C VAL A 240 -19.91 11.85 -31.99
N VAL A 241 -19.10 11.20 -32.84
CA VAL A 241 -18.47 11.87 -33.98
C VAL A 241 -19.48 11.96 -35.12
N HIS A 242 -19.70 13.16 -35.66
CA HIS A 242 -20.55 13.39 -36.83
C HIS A 242 -19.74 13.47 -38.13
N ARG A 243 -18.53 14.05 -38.06
CA ARG A 243 -17.65 14.21 -39.23
C ARG A 243 -16.18 14.12 -38.85
N CYS A 244 -15.39 13.46 -39.71
CA CYS A 244 -13.94 13.42 -39.61
C CYS A 244 -13.27 14.43 -40.54
N MET A 245 -12.05 14.86 -40.20
CA MET A 245 -11.19 15.66 -41.05
C MET A 245 -10.78 14.88 -42.33
N PRO A 246 -10.41 15.56 -43.42
CA PRO A 246 -9.91 14.90 -44.62
C PRO A 246 -8.77 13.93 -44.33
N GLY A 247 -8.84 12.72 -44.90
CA GLY A 247 -7.87 11.65 -44.65
C GLY A 247 -8.17 10.77 -43.43
N TYR A 248 -9.32 10.98 -42.79
CA TYR A 248 -9.86 10.13 -41.73
C TYR A 248 -11.27 9.65 -42.07
N GLN A 249 -11.67 8.51 -41.53
CA GLN A 249 -13.00 7.90 -41.66
C GLN A 249 -13.56 7.57 -40.28
N ARG A 250 -14.87 7.76 -40.11
CA ARG A 250 -15.57 7.49 -38.86
C ARG A 250 -15.55 5.99 -38.56
N ALA A 251 -15.20 5.62 -37.33
CA ALA A 251 -15.22 4.24 -36.89
C ALA A 251 -16.66 3.70 -36.81
N ARG A 252 -16.80 2.36 -36.83
CA ARG A 252 -18.12 1.68 -36.84
C ARG A 252 -18.94 1.99 -35.58
N ASP A 253 -18.28 2.11 -34.44
CA ASP A 253 -18.90 2.48 -33.17
C ASP A 253 -19.26 3.98 -33.09
N GLY A 254 -18.77 4.78 -34.04
CA GLY A 254 -19.15 6.18 -34.19
C GLY A 254 -18.46 7.15 -33.22
N ASN A 255 -17.49 6.67 -32.45
CA ASN A 255 -16.91 7.42 -31.32
C ASN A 255 -15.52 8.00 -31.63
N PHE A 256 -14.88 7.58 -32.73
CA PHE A 256 -13.56 8.10 -33.14
C PHE A 256 -13.38 8.12 -34.66
N CYS A 257 -12.32 8.81 -35.10
CA CYS A 257 -11.90 8.89 -36.50
C CYS A 257 -10.61 8.08 -36.71
N LEU A 258 -10.63 7.16 -37.68
CA LEU A 258 -9.49 6.35 -38.09
C LEU A 258 -8.84 6.94 -39.34
N ARG A 259 -7.51 6.98 -39.37
CA ARG A 259 -6.78 7.44 -40.56
C ARG A 259 -7.02 6.48 -41.72
N SER A 260 -7.40 7.00 -42.89
CA SER A 260 -7.79 6.21 -44.07
C SER A 260 -6.70 5.27 -44.61
N ARG A 261 -5.44 5.39 -44.16
CA ARG A 261 -4.36 4.44 -44.51
C ARG A 261 -4.50 3.07 -43.83
N ASN A 262 -5.37 2.94 -42.81
CA ASN A 262 -5.58 1.70 -42.04
C ASN A 262 -6.91 0.99 -42.35
N ILE A 263 -7.67 1.42 -43.37
CA ILE A 263 -8.90 0.71 -43.80
C ILE A 263 -8.62 -0.39 -44.85
N ALA A 264 -7.41 -0.45 -45.39
CA ALA A 264 -6.99 -1.54 -46.28
C ALA A 264 -6.75 -2.88 -45.54
N GLN A 265 -6.66 -2.91 -44.21
CA GLN A 265 -6.36 -4.13 -43.43
C GLN A 265 -7.52 -4.68 -42.61
N LEU A 266 -8.71 -4.08 -42.65
CA LEU A 266 -9.91 -4.63 -41.98
C LEU A 266 -11.01 -5.11 -42.95
N ASN A 267 -10.73 -5.12 -44.25
CA ASN A 267 -11.67 -5.58 -45.28
C ASN A 267 -11.13 -6.70 -46.19
N ASP A 268 -10.00 -7.33 -45.85
CA ASP A 268 -9.43 -8.44 -46.65
C ASP A 268 -9.49 -9.78 -45.92
N GLN A 269 -10.68 -10.11 -45.42
CA GLN A 269 -11.10 -11.49 -45.24
C GLN A 269 -12.39 -11.72 -46.03
N GLY A 270 -12.21 -11.91 -47.33
CA GLY A 270 -12.93 -12.91 -48.14
C GLY A 270 -14.40 -12.67 -48.46
N ALA A 271 -14.67 -11.89 -49.51
CA ALA A 271 -15.79 -12.19 -50.41
C ALA A 271 -15.35 -13.05 -51.63
N ASP A 272 -14.04 -13.31 -51.78
CA ASP A 272 -13.48 -14.11 -52.87
C ASP A 272 -13.18 -15.56 -52.44
N ALA A 273 -13.50 -15.93 -51.19
CA ALA A 273 -13.30 -17.27 -50.63
C ALA A 273 -14.49 -18.23 -50.87
N PHE A 274 -15.59 -17.75 -51.47
CA PHE A 274 -16.72 -18.59 -51.86
C PHE A 274 -16.78 -18.69 -53.38
N GLY A 275 -16.03 -19.64 -53.94
CA GLY A 275 -16.06 -19.99 -55.35
C GLY A 275 -17.47 -20.35 -55.81
N LEU A 276 -18.19 -19.36 -56.34
CA LEU A 276 -19.37 -19.57 -57.16
C LEU A 276 -18.95 -19.40 -58.61
N GLU A 277 -18.56 -20.53 -59.19
CA GLU A 277 -18.43 -20.75 -60.61
C GLU A 277 -19.65 -20.23 -61.39
N HIS A 278 -19.39 -19.51 -62.48
CA HIS A 278 -20.40 -19.11 -63.44
C HIS A 278 -20.94 -20.36 -64.16
N VAL A 279 -22.22 -20.68 -63.96
CA VAL A 279 -22.96 -21.58 -64.86
C VAL A 279 -23.50 -20.75 -66.03
N PRO A 280 -23.14 -21.06 -67.29
CA PRO A 280 -23.72 -20.38 -68.44
C PRO A 280 -25.15 -20.88 -68.70
N LEU A 281 -26.08 -19.94 -68.88
CA LEU A 281 -27.44 -20.22 -69.34
C LEU A 281 -27.40 -20.63 -70.82
N HIS A 282 -27.80 -21.87 -71.11
CA HIS A 282 -28.25 -22.26 -72.44
C HIS A 282 -29.68 -21.75 -72.65
N ALA A 283 -29.86 -20.89 -73.65
CA ALA A 283 -31.05 -20.79 -74.51
C ALA A 283 -30.62 -20.21 -75.86
#